data_AF-A0A7V2JCQ7-F1
#
_entry.id   AF-A0A7V2JCQ7-F1
#
_cell.length_a   1.000
_cell.length_b   1.000
_cell.length_c   1.000
_cell.angle_alpha   90.00
_cell.angle_beta   90.00
_cell.angle_gamma   90.00
#
_symmetry.space_group_name_H-M   'P 1'
#
loop_
_entity.id
_entity.type
_entity.pdbx_description
1 polymer ?
#
loop_
_entity_poly.entity_id
_entity_poly.type
_entity_poly.pdbx_seq_one_letter_code
_entity_poly.pdbx_strand_id
1 'polypeptide(L)'
;NKTIFLLGGKQKVADLAGKRLNKKYGVKIAGTHHGFFTKEEEKNVVKLINKSKADILFVGMGVPKQEIFIMEHWNSLGVKIAMGVGGSFDVISGVKKRAPKFIIKMKLEWLYRIFQDPLKKWKVPFELSHFVYRVLKEKMR
;
A
#
# COMPACT_ATOMS: atom_id res chain seq x y z
N ASN A 1 -23.68 4.82 3.57
CA ASN A 1 -22.22 5.07 3.65
C ASN A 1 -21.45 3.78 3.63
N LYS A 2 -20.52 3.62 2.69
CA LYS A 2 -19.64 2.45 2.60
C LYS A 2 -18.61 2.45 3.73
N THR A 3 -18.26 1.27 4.24
CA THR A 3 -17.26 1.09 5.31
C THR A 3 -15.93 0.55 4.75
N ILE A 4 -14.82 0.93 5.39
CA ILE A 4 -13.46 0.64 4.89
C ILE A 4 -12.66 -0.13 5.94
N PHE A 5 -11.93 -1.15 5.50
CA PHE A 5 -10.87 -1.81 6.27
C PHE A 5 -9.49 -1.46 5.69
N LEU A 6 -8.52 -1.17 6.55
CA LEU A 6 -7.14 -0.84 6.15
C LEU A 6 -6.17 -1.93 6.63
N LEU A 7 -5.59 -2.70 5.70
CA LEU A 7 -4.60 -3.73 5.98
C LEU A 7 -3.23 -3.32 5.45
N GLY A 8 -2.26 -3.00 6.29
CA GLY A 8 -0.91 -2.72 5.78
C GLY A 8 -0.07 -1.77 6.62
N GLY A 9 1.14 -1.52 6.15
CA GLY A 9 2.14 -0.75 6.88
C GLY A 9 2.65 -1.46 8.15
N LYS A 10 3.57 -0.80 8.85
CA LYS A 10 4.04 -1.25 10.16
C LYS A 10 2.94 -1.09 11.22
N GLN A 11 3.19 -1.61 12.42
CA GLN A 11 2.29 -1.45 13.56
C GLN A 11 1.89 0.04 13.73
N LYS A 12 0.62 0.28 14.05
CA LYS A 12 -0.02 1.62 14.19
C LYS A 12 -0.15 2.46 12.91
N VAL A 13 0.49 2.10 11.79
CA VAL A 13 0.43 2.90 10.54
C VAL A 13 -0.99 2.91 9.97
N ALA A 14 -1.62 1.74 9.85
CA ALA A 14 -3.01 1.64 9.38
C ALA A 14 -3.99 2.40 10.30
N ASP A 15 -3.81 2.31 11.63
CA ASP A 15 -4.66 2.98 12.61
C ASP A 15 -4.58 4.50 12.48
N LEU A 16 -3.37 5.04 12.38
CA LEU A 16 -3.13 6.47 12.18
C LEU A 16 -3.67 6.96 10.84
N ALA A 17 -3.50 6.17 9.79
CA ALA A 17 -4.07 6.48 8.48
C ALA A 17 -5.60 6.50 8.56
N GLY A 18 -6.22 5.52 9.21
CA GLY A 18 -7.66 5.45 9.43
C GLY A 18 -8.21 6.66 10.19
N LYS A 19 -7.58 7.04 11.31
CA LYS A 19 -7.95 8.24 12.09
C LYS A 19 -7.91 9.51 11.25
N ARG A 20 -6.86 9.68 10.43
CA ARG A 20 -6.71 10.86 9.56
C ARG A 20 -7.70 10.87 8.40
N LEU A 21 -7.97 9.72 7.80
CA LEU A 21 -8.97 9.58 6.74
C LEU A 21 -10.37 9.90 7.27
N ASN A 22 -10.74 9.35 8.43
CA ASN A 22 -12.00 9.67 9.09
C ASN A 22 -12.11 11.16 9.42
N LYS A 23 -11.08 11.75 10.04
CA LYS A 23 -11.06 13.18 10.38
C LYS A 23 -11.18 14.08 9.14
N LYS A 24 -10.53 13.72 8.04
CA LYS A 24 -10.46 14.57 6.83
C LYS A 24 -11.66 14.42 5.91
N TYR A 25 -12.21 13.22 5.79
CA TYR A 25 -13.22 12.88 4.77
C TYR A 25 -14.51 12.30 5.36
N GLY A 26 -14.61 12.13 6.69
CA GLY A 26 -15.80 11.56 7.33
C GLY A 26 -16.04 10.07 7.02
N VAL A 27 -15.06 9.37 6.44
CA VAL A 27 -15.21 7.96 6.05
C VAL A 27 -15.27 7.05 7.27
N LYS A 28 -16.08 5.98 7.20
CA LYS A 28 -16.22 5.01 8.29
C LYS A 28 -15.14 3.93 8.18
N ILE A 29 -14.27 3.86 9.18
CA ILE A 29 -13.24 2.82 9.30
C ILE A 29 -13.82 1.68 10.13
N ALA A 30 -14.10 0.53 9.50
CA ALA A 30 -14.62 -0.66 10.15
C ALA A 30 -13.54 -1.47 10.88
N GLY A 31 -12.27 -1.27 10.51
CA GLY A 31 -11.14 -1.89 11.18
C GLY A 31 -9.82 -1.60 10.49
N THR A 32 -8.75 -1.95 11.18
CA THR A 32 -7.37 -1.76 10.74
C THR A 32 -6.50 -2.91 11.20
N HIS A 33 -5.45 -3.23 10.44
CA HIS A 33 -4.44 -4.22 10.81
C HIS A 33 -3.10 -3.92 10.12
N HIS A 34 -1.96 -4.25 10.74
CA HIS A 34 -0.65 -4.11 10.11
C HIS A 34 -0.43 -5.17 9.02
N GLY A 35 0.52 -4.92 8.11
CA GLY A 35 0.84 -5.81 6.98
C GLY A 35 1.91 -6.88 7.27
N PHE A 36 2.51 -6.84 8.47
CA PHE A 36 3.61 -7.72 8.90
C PHE A 36 3.08 -8.84 9.81
N PHE A 37 2.53 -9.89 9.22
CA PHE A 37 2.05 -11.09 9.89
C PHE A 37 2.61 -12.32 9.19
N THR A 38 2.67 -13.44 9.89
CA THR A 38 3.14 -14.73 9.37
C THR A 38 2.05 -15.44 8.56
N LYS A 39 2.40 -16.54 7.86
CA LYS A 39 1.41 -17.30 7.08
C LYS A 39 0.40 -18.00 7.99
N GLU A 40 0.80 -18.37 9.20
CA GLU A 40 -0.09 -18.95 10.22
C GLU A 40 -1.13 -17.94 10.71
N GLU A 41 -0.71 -16.67 10.89
CA GLU A 41 -1.57 -15.57 11.32
C GLU A 41 -2.53 -15.08 10.22
N GLU A 42 -2.19 -15.33 8.95
CA GLU A 42 -2.93 -14.84 7.79
C GLU A 42 -4.43 -15.20 7.82
N LYS A 43 -4.76 -16.44 8.23
CA LYS A 43 -6.15 -16.89 8.39
C LYS A 43 -6.92 -16.07 9.42
N ASN A 44 -6.25 -15.63 10.50
CA ASN A 44 -6.87 -14.80 11.53
C ASN A 44 -7.11 -13.38 11.03
N VAL A 45 -6.19 -12.84 10.23
CA VAL A 45 -6.35 -11.54 9.57
C VAL A 45 -7.54 -11.55 8.61
N VAL A 46 -7.69 -12.59 7.79
CA VAL A 46 -8.83 -12.75 6.87
C VAL A 46 -10.15 -12.84 7.64
N LYS A 47 -10.19 -13.63 8.73
CA LYS A 47 -11.36 -13.69 9.62
C LYS A 47 -11.70 -12.34 10.24
N LEU A 48 -10.69 -11.55 10.65
CA LEU A 48 -10.88 -10.21 11.18
C LEU A 48 -11.50 -9.27 10.14
N ILE A 49 -10.99 -9.29 8.90
CA ILE A 49 -11.53 -8.49 7.79
C ILE A 49 -12.98 -8.88 7.53
N ASN A 50 -13.29 -10.17 7.40
CA ASN A 50 -14.65 -10.63 7.16
C ASN A 50 -15.62 -10.24 8.29
N LYS A 51 -15.18 -10.40 9.56
CA LYS A 51 -15.97 -10.02 10.74
C LYS A 51 -16.24 -8.53 10.83
N SER A 52 -15.34 -7.69 10.29
CA SER A 52 -15.53 -6.23 10.27
C SER A 52 -16.71 -5.78 9.39
N LYS A 53 -17.18 -6.64 8.47
CA LYS A 53 -18.21 -6.32 7.48
C LYS A 53 -17.90 -5.06 6.66
N ALA A 54 -16.62 -4.80 6.39
CA ALA A 54 -16.20 -3.71 5.53
C ALA A 54 -16.70 -3.91 4.09
N ASP A 55 -17.15 -2.84 3.43
CA ASP A 55 -17.45 -2.89 2.01
C ASP A 55 -16.17 -2.90 1.16
N ILE A 56 -15.13 -2.18 1.60
CA ILE A 56 -13.90 -1.92 0.85
C ILE A 56 -12.67 -2.30 1.70
N LEU A 57 -11.75 -3.05 1.11
CA LEU A 57 -10.44 -3.35 1.69
C LEU A 57 -9.33 -2.61 0.92
N PHE A 58 -8.51 -1.85 1.63
CA PHE A 58 -7.25 -1.33 1.09
C PHE A 58 -6.07 -2.09 1.67
N VAL A 59 -5.19 -2.62 0.80
CA VAL A 59 -4.05 -3.45 1.18
C VAL A 59 -2.73 -2.74 0.87
N GLY A 60 -2.01 -2.31 1.91
CA GLY A 60 -0.71 -1.63 1.84
C GLY A 60 0.44 -2.52 2.29
N MET A 61 0.61 -3.68 1.64
CA MET A 61 1.65 -4.67 1.98
C MET A 61 2.84 -4.66 1.02
N GLY A 62 2.75 -3.87 -0.05
CA GLY A 62 3.76 -3.83 -1.11
C GLY A 62 3.55 -4.91 -2.15
N VAL A 63 4.14 -4.69 -3.32
CA VAL A 63 4.07 -5.60 -4.47
C VAL A 63 5.18 -6.66 -4.34
N PRO A 64 4.91 -7.94 -4.67
CA PRO A 64 3.63 -8.51 -5.13
C PRO A 64 2.72 -9.02 -3.99
N LYS A 65 3.14 -8.87 -2.73
CA LYS A 65 2.49 -9.50 -1.57
C LYS A 65 1.01 -9.13 -1.45
N GLN A 66 0.66 -7.87 -1.72
CA GLN A 66 -0.72 -7.38 -1.61
C GLN A 66 -1.64 -7.99 -2.67
N GLU A 67 -1.17 -8.13 -3.92
CA GLU A 67 -1.95 -8.73 -5.00
C GLU A 67 -2.19 -10.22 -4.72
N ILE A 68 -1.13 -10.93 -4.31
CA ILE A 68 -1.20 -12.35 -3.95
C ILE A 68 -2.17 -12.57 -2.80
N PHE A 69 -2.08 -11.78 -1.72
CA PHE A 69 -3.00 -11.88 -0.59
C PHE A 69 -4.47 -11.67 -0.99
N ILE A 70 -4.74 -10.66 -1.82
CA ILE A 70 -6.11 -10.40 -2.30
C ILE A 70 -6.61 -11.58 -3.14
N MET A 71 -5.80 -12.08 -4.06
CA MET A 71 -6.15 -13.18 -4.95
C MET A 71 -6.41 -14.47 -4.18
N GLU A 72 -5.51 -14.85 -3.27
CA GLU A 72 -5.61 -16.09 -2.49
C GLU A 72 -6.84 -16.11 -1.56
N HIS A 73 -7.25 -14.95 -1.05
CA HIS A 73 -8.32 -14.86 -0.04
C HIS A 73 -9.61 -14.21 -0.51
N TRP A 74 -9.73 -13.87 -1.80
CA TRP A 74 -10.85 -13.10 -2.35
C TRP A 74 -12.22 -13.59 -1.85
N ASN A 75 -12.47 -14.89 -1.96
CA ASN A 75 -13.74 -15.51 -1.56
C ASN A 75 -13.99 -15.47 -0.04
N SER A 76 -12.94 -15.39 0.77
CA SER A 76 -13.00 -15.41 2.23
C SER A 76 -13.04 -14.01 2.85
N LEU A 77 -12.56 -12.98 2.14
CA LEU A 77 -12.49 -11.61 2.66
C LEU A 77 -13.87 -11.01 2.93
N GLY A 78 -14.89 -11.38 2.14
CA GLY A 78 -16.27 -10.91 2.30
C GLY A 78 -16.48 -9.42 1.98
N VAL A 79 -15.50 -8.77 1.35
CA VAL A 79 -15.56 -7.37 0.90
C VAL A 79 -16.02 -7.32 -0.56
N LYS A 80 -16.58 -6.18 -0.98
CA LYS A 80 -17.03 -5.97 -2.37
C LYS A 80 -15.89 -5.52 -3.28
N ILE A 81 -14.91 -4.82 -2.70
CA ILE A 81 -13.76 -4.26 -3.40
C ILE A 81 -12.52 -4.50 -2.54
N ALA A 82 -11.44 -4.99 -3.16
CA ALA A 82 -10.12 -5.02 -2.56
C ALA A 82 -9.12 -4.33 -3.50
N MET A 83 -8.25 -3.48 -2.96
CA MET A 83 -7.29 -2.72 -3.76
C MET A 83 -5.93 -2.64 -3.08
N GLY A 84 -4.89 -3.02 -3.81
CA GLY A 84 -3.51 -2.78 -3.43
C GLY A 84 -3.18 -1.28 -3.49
N VAL A 85 -2.66 -0.72 -2.41
CA VAL A 85 -2.31 0.71 -2.30
C VAL A 85 -0.84 0.95 -1.95
N GLY A 86 -0.05 -0.12 -1.83
CA GLY A 86 1.38 -0.04 -1.53
C GLY A 86 1.69 0.81 -0.29
N GLY A 87 2.71 1.66 -0.38
CA GLY A 87 3.15 2.54 0.72
C GLY A 87 2.28 3.77 0.98
N SER A 88 1.01 3.79 0.54
CA SER A 88 0.14 4.96 0.71
C SER A 88 -0.15 5.27 2.18
N PHE A 89 -0.29 4.25 3.03
CA PHE A 89 -0.58 4.44 4.45
C PHE A 89 0.56 5.13 5.21
N ASP A 90 1.82 4.90 4.84
CA ASP A 90 2.96 5.61 5.45
C ASP A 90 2.85 7.12 5.25
N VAL A 91 2.37 7.56 4.08
CA VAL A 91 2.18 8.98 3.78
C VAL A 91 0.95 9.54 4.48
N ILE A 92 -0.18 8.82 4.41
CA ILE A 92 -1.45 9.27 5.00
C ILE A 92 -1.32 9.36 6.53
N SER A 93 -0.72 8.34 7.17
CA SER A 93 -0.42 8.33 8.61
C SER A 93 0.58 9.40 9.04
N GLY A 94 1.35 9.97 8.10
CA GLY A 94 2.35 11.00 8.35
C GLY A 94 3.71 10.47 8.80
N VAL A 95 3.87 9.14 8.87
CA VAL A 95 5.16 8.51 9.20
C VAL A 95 6.19 8.81 8.11
N LYS A 96 5.77 8.87 6.84
CA LYS A 96 6.60 9.33 5.73
C LYS A 96 6.07 10.64 5.17
N LYS A 97 6.99 11.58 4.92
CA LYS A 97 6.66 12.84 4.22
C LYS A 97 6.45 12.55 2.74
N ARG A 98 5.37 13.09 2.16
CA ARG A 98 5.19 13.09 0.70
C ARG A 98 6.26 14.00 0.07
N ALA A 99 6.69 13.67 -1.15
CA ALA A 99 7.51 14.57 -1.95
C ALA A 99 6.84 15.95 -2.08
N PRO A 100 7.61 17.06 -2.00
CA PRO A 100 7.11 18.38 -2.33
C PRO A 100 6.42 18.43 -3.70
N LYS A 101 5.40 19.28 -3.84
CA LYS A 101 4.60 19.36 -5.09
C LYS A 101 5.46 19.63 -6.33
N PHE A 102 6.52 20.43 -6.22
CA PHE A 102 7.40 20.71 -7.36
C PHE A 102 8.15 19.45 -7.83
N ILE A 103 8.62 18.60 -6.92
CA ILE A 103 9.28 17.31 -7.26
C ILE A 103 8.30 16.36 -7.95
N ILE A 104 7.06 16.30 -7.47
CA ILE A 104 6.00 15.49 -8.09
C ILE A 104 5.72 16.00 -9.50
N LYS A 105 5.61 17.31 -9.70
CA LYS A 105 5.41 17.93 -11.02
C LYS A 105 6.57 17.64 -11.99
N MET A 106 7.80 17.56 -11.49
CA MET A 106 8.97 17.15 -12.26
C MET A 106 9.04 15.64 -12.53
N LYS A 107 8.07 14.84 -12.04
CA LYS A 107 8.08 13.37 -12.11
C LYS A 107 9.30 12.72 -11.41
N LEU A 108 9.91 13.42 -10.46
CA LEU A 108 11.09 12.98 -9.70
C LEU A 108 10.74 12.38 -8.33
N GLU A 109 9.48 12.01 -8.11
CA GLU A 109 9.06 11.43 -6.82
C GLU A 109 9.80 10.13 -6.51
N TRP A 110 10.13 9.32 -7.53
CA TRP A 110 10.93 8.10 -7.37
C TRP A 110 12.33 8.40 -6.80
N LEU A 111 12.97 9.46 -7.28
CA LEU A 111 14.30 9.88 -6.85
C LEU A 111 14.26 10.41 -5.41
N TYR A 112 13.29 11.28 -5.09
CA TYR A 112 13.05 11.73 -3.72
C TYR A 112 12.84 10.56 -2.75
N ARG A 113 12.10 9.54 -3.21
CA ARG A 113 11.83 8.32 -2.46
C ARG A 113 13.08 7.47 -2.23
N ILE A 114 14.08 7.51 -3.11
CA ILE A 114 15.39 6.87 -2.89
C ILE A 114 16.12 7.60 -1.76
N PHE A 115 16.21 8.92 -1.80
CA PHE A 115 16.87 9.71 -0.75
C PHE A 115 16.24 9.54 0.63
N GLN A 116 14.93 9.28 0.71
CA GLN A 116 14.27 8.99 1.99
C GLN A 116 14.64 7.64 2.61
N ASP A 117 15.10 6.68 1.81
CA ASP A 117 15.34 5.29 2.26
C ASP A 117 16.41 4.62 1.36
N PRO A 118 17.65 5.16 1.33
CA PRO A 118 18.64 4.83 0.31
C PRO A 118 19.09 3.37 0.41
N LEU A 119 19.28 2.86 1.63
CA LEU A 119 19.64 1.47 1.88
C LEU A 119 18.57 0.48 1.43
N LYS A 120 17.28 0.85 1.50
CA LYS A 120 16.20 -0.03 1.04
C LYS A 120 16.01 0.02 -0.48
N LYS A 121 16.43 1.12 -1.13
CA LYS A 121 16.13 1.41 -2.54
C LYS A 121 17.35 1.52 -3.44
N TRP A 122 18.51 1.08 -2.99
CA TRP A 122 19.76 1.13 -3.74
C TRP A 122 19.69 0.43 -5.11
N LYS A 123 18.80 -0.57 -5.27
CA LYS A 123 18.59 -1.28 -6.54
C LYS A 123 17.79 -0.49 -7.58
N VAL A 124 16.97 0.48 -7.15
CA VAL A 124 16.02 1.19 -8.03
C VAL A 124 16.71 1.88 -9.22
N PRO A 125 17.84 2.59 -9.07
CA PRO A 125 18.55 3.17 -10.21
C PRO A 125 18.98 2.13 -11.24
N PHE A 126 19.46 0.97 -10.80
CA PHE A 126 19.89 -0.11 -11.70
C PHE A 126 18.72 -0.75 -12.43
N GLU A 127 17.61 -1.01 -11.73
CA GLU A 127 16.39 -1.56 -12.30
C GLU A 127 15.78 -0.62 -13.36
N LEU A 128 15.75 0.69 -13.08
CA LEU A 128 15.25 1.70 -14.02
C LEU A 128 16.16 1.82 -15.25
N SER A 129 17.48 1.86 -15.07
CA SER A 129 18.43 1.90 -16.19
C SER A 129 18.30 0.66 -17.08
N HIS A 130 18.16 -0.52 -16.49
CA HIS A 130 17.94 -1.77 -17.24
C HIS A 130 16.60 -1.77 -17.99
N PHE A 131 15.53 -1.27 -17.36
CA PHE A 131 14.23 -1.12 -18.02
C PHE A 131 14.31 -0.17 -19.22
N VAL A 132 14.92 1.02 -19.04
CA VAL A 132 15.11 1.99 -20.13
C VAL A 132 15.89 1.37 -21.27
N TYR A 133 17.00 0.68 -20.99
CA TYR A 133 17.77 -0.03 -22.00
C TYR A 133 16.92 -1.06 -22.77
N ARG A 134 16.12 -1.88 -22.09
CA ARG A 134 15.24 -2.87 -22.74
C ARG A 134 14.21 -2.21 -23.64
N VAL A 135 13.59 -1.12 -23.19
CA VAL A 135 12.60 -0.38 -23.99
C VAL A 135 13.24 0.25 -25.23
N LEU A 136 14.43 0.83 -25.09
CA LEU A 136 15.16 1.40 -26.23
C LEU A 136 15.57 0.32 -27.23
N LYS A 137 16.08 -0.83 -26.74
CA LYS A 137 16.42 -1.98 -27.59
C LYS A 137 15.22 -2.51 -28.37
N GLU A 138 14.06 -2.63 -27.73
CA GLU A 138 12.84 -3.10 -28.39
C GLU A 138 12.33 -2.09 -29.45
N LYS A 139 12.49 -0.77 -29.21
CA LYS A 139 12.11 0.26 -30.20
C LYS A 139 13.03 0.34 -31.42
N MET A 140 14.27 -0.12 -31.31
CA MET A 140 15.25 -0.13 -32.41
C MET A 140 15.18 -1.42 -33.25
N ARG A 141 14.39 -2.40 -32.82
CA ARG A 141 14.08 -3.62 -33.57
C ARG A 141 12.87 -3.37 -34.47
#